data_AF-A0A9W7B4G8-F1
#
_entry.id   AF-A0A9W7B4G8-F1
#
_cell.length_a   1.000
_cell.length_b   1.000
_cell.length_c   1.000
_cell.angle_alpha   90.00
_cell.angle_beta   90.00
_cell.angle_gamma   90.00
#
_symmetry.space_group_name_H-M   'P 1'
#
loop_
_entity.id
_entity.type
_entity.pdbx_description
1 polymer ?
#
loop_
_entity_poly.entity_id
_entity_poly.type
_entity_poly.pdbx_seq_one_letter_code
_entity_poly.pdbx_strand_id
1 'polypeptide(L)'
;MSVIDASGENTALMSSSDPFYHFRESLEERINVLETSISSYLLLIKTTNTSTSSEYKQQKKNIKKLLKSAESTLKDLNATIRVVENDRSQFSHIDDEELEKRREFVTGISGKLYNLKSSTTSQQVQQKIKDDEIAHTRSQAGTMGATNRFEQENTDFVINQKANATVMMRQQDEALEDLDGAVDRVGNMAETINVELGVQNKMIDELGEDLDEAEARMGLVMGKLSKLLKTKDGCQLWTIISLTLVLLVLCFLVFYIP
;
A
#
# COMPACT_ATOMS: atom_id res chain seq x y z
N MET A 1 53.63 -15.16 5.92
CA MET A 1 53.14 -15.73 4.65
C MET A 1 51.62 -15.85 4.77
N SER A 2 50.88 -14.77 4.53
CA SER A 2 49.42 -14.78 4.55
C SER A 2 48.98 -14.61 3.10
N VAL A 3 48.60 -15.72 2.45
CA VAL A 3 47.92 -15.68 1.16
C VAL A 3 46.46 -15.45 1.51
N ILE A 4 46.10 -14.16 1.56
CA ILE A 4 44.73 -13.72 1.80
C ILE A 4 43.94 -13.95 0.51
N ASP A 5 42.72 -14.42 0.71
CA ASP A 5 41.67 -14.81 -0.23
C ASP A 5 41.34 -13.75 -1.31
N ALA A 6 42.22 -13.58 -2.28
CA ALA A 6 42.05 -12.65 -3.41
C ALA A 6 40.99 -13.10 -4.43
N SER A 7 40.49 -14.33 -4.30
CA SER A 7 39.43 -14.86 -5.18
C SER A 7 38.05 -14.42 -4.69
N GLY A 8 37.78 -14.48 -3.39
CA GLY A 8 36.50 -14.05 -2.80
C GLY A 8 36.28 -12.53 -2.84
N GLU A 9 37.34 -11.72 -2.69
CA GLU A 9 37.24 -10.27 -2.83
C GLU A 9 36.98 -9.83 -4.29
N ASN A 10 37.54 -10.53 -5.28
CA ASN A 10 37.33 -10.19 -6.69
C ASN A 10 35.89 -10.48 -7.15
N THR A 11 35.28 -11.60 -6.74
CA THR A 11 33.87 -11.88 -7.07
C THR A 11 32.93 -10.87 -6.42
N ALA A 12 33.20 -10.45 -5.17
CA ALA A 12 32.42 -9.42 -4.49
C ALA A 12 32.56 -8.05 -5.17
N LEU A 13 33.77 -7.66 -5.58
CA LEU A 13 34.05 -6.40 -6.30
C LEU A 13 33.52 -6.39 -7.75
N MET A 14 33.39 -7.55 -8.40
CA MET A 14 32.78 -7.64 -9.73
C MET A 14 31.25 -7.69 -9.68
N SER A 15 30.66 -8.24 -8.60
CA SER A 15 29.21 -8.21 -8.38
C SER A 15 28.66 -6.79 -8.18
N SER A 16 29.47 -5.88 -7.64
CA SER A 16 29.08 -4.48 -7.39
C SER A 16 29.12 -3.58 -8.64
N SER A 17 29.60 -4.10 -9.78
CA SER A 17 29.51 -3.43 -11.09
C SER A 17 28.54 -4.11 -12.05
N ASP A 18 27.93 -5.23 -11.65
CA ASP A 18 26.95 -5.92 -12.47
C ASP A 18 25.59 -5.20 -12.40
N PRO A 19 25.04 -4.74 -13.54
CA PRO A 19 23.75 -4.07 -13.59
C PRO A 19 22.62 -4.88 -12.94
N PHE A 20 22.68 -6.21 -12.99
CA PHE A 20 21.67 -7.09 -12.37
C PHE A 20 21.51 -6.80 -10.88
N TYR A 21 22.61 -6.73 -10.13
CA TYR A 21 22.56 -6.56 -8.67
C TYR A 21 22.07 -5.16 -8.26
N HIS A 22 22.40 -4.13 -9.04
CA HIS A 22 21.85 -2.78 -8.83
C HIS A 22 20.33 -2.72 -9.05
N PHE A 23 19.84 -3.34 -10.13
CA PHE A 23 18.41 -3.41 -10.40
C PHE A 23 17.69 -4.29 -9.38
N ARG A 24 18.32 -5.38 -8.92
CA ARG A 24 17.82 -6.23 -7.85
C ARG A 24 17.63 -5.45 -6.55
N GLU A 25 18.66 -4.77 -6.06
CA GLU A 25 18.59 -4.01 -4.81
C GLU A 25 17.52 -2.91 -4.91
N SER A 26 17.50 -2.19 -6.04
CA SER A 26 16.48 -1.17 -6.32
C SER A 26 15.06 -1.75 -6.36
N LEU A 27 14.89 -2.98 -6.88
CA LEU A 27 13.60 -3.66 -6.95
C LEU A 27 13.16 -4.15 -5.57
N GLU A 28 14.06 -4.76 -4.79
CA GLU A 28 13.81 -5.20 -3.42
C GLU A 28 13.37 -4.01 -2.54
N GLU A 29 14.05 -2.86 -2.61
CA GLU A 29 13.65 -1.65 -1.89
C GLU A 29 12.24 -1.19 -2.29
N ARG A 30 11.94 -1.14 -3.59
CA ARG A 30 10.62 -0.74 -4.11
C ARG A 30 9.51 -1.69 -3.65
N ILE A 31 9.78 -3.00 -3.63
CA ILE A 31 8.84 -4.01 -3.14
C ILE A 31 8.56 -3.80 -1.65
N ASN A 32 9.59 -3.58 -0.82
CA ASN A 32 9.41 -3.33 0.62
C ASN A 32 8.56 -2.08 0.90
N VAL A 33 8.77 -1.00 0.14
CA VAL A 33 7.96 0.22 0.21
C VAL A 33 6.52 -0.04 -0.27
N LEU A 34 6.35 -0.83 -1.32
CA LEU A 34 5.05 -1.21 -1.86
C LEU A 34 4.24 -2.04 -0.86
N GLU A 35 4.85 -3.03 -0.21
CA GLU A 35 4.23 -3.83 0.85
C GLU A 35 3.72 -2.97 1.99
N THR A 36 4.59 -2.13 2.54
CA THR A 36 4.23 -1.21 3.63
C THR A 36 3.07 -0.28 3.23
N SER A 37 3.10 0.20 1.98
CA SER A 37 2.06 1.08 1.43
C SER A 37 0.73 0.35 1.26
N ILE A 38 0.73 -0.90 0.82
CA ILE A 38 -0.45 -1.75 0.66
C ILE A 38 -1.05 -2.11 2.02
N SER A 39 -0.25 -2.52 3.00
CA SER A 39 -0.74 -2.82 4.35
C SER A 39 -1.42 -1.59 4.97
N SER A 40 -0.81 -0.41 4.83
CA SER A 40 -1.40 0.86 5.27
C SER A 40 -2.70 1.19 4.52
N TYR A 41 -2.78 0.89 3.22
CA TYR A 41 -3.99 1.09 2.41
C TYR A 41 -5.13 0.16 2.80
N LEU A 42 -4.84 -1.12 3.06
CA LEU A 42 -5.83 -2.10 3.52
C LEU A 42 -6.37 -1.72 4.91
N LEU A 43 -5.50 -1.25 5.81
CA LEU A 43 -5.93 -0.70 7.10
C LEU A 43 -6.83 0.53 6.94
N LEU A 44 -6.48 1.43 6.02
CA LEU A 44 -7.27 2.63 5.75
C LEU A 44 -8.67 2.30 5.23
N ILE A 45 -8.80 1.27 4.38
CA ILE A 45 -10.09 0.78 3.87
C ILE A 45 -10.96 0.21 5.00
N LYS A 46 -10.36 -0.50 5.97
CA LYS A 46 -11.11 -1.05 7.11
C LYS A 46 -11.62 0.05 8.06
N THR A 47 -10.81 1.10 8.26
CA THR A 47 -11.01 2.08 9.34
C THR A 47 -11.70 3.38 8.92
N THR A 48 -11.66 3.73 7.64
CA THR A 48 -12.08 5.04 7.14
C THR A 48 -13.13 4.94 6.03
N ASN A 49 -13.97 5.97 5.89
CA ASN A 49 -14.86 6.08 4.74
C ASN A 49 -14.04 6.40 3.48
N THR A 50 -13.96 5.43 2.58
CA THR A 50 -13.13 5.47 1.36
C THR A 50 -13.62 6.47 0.31
N SER A 51 -14.87 6.92 0.38
CA SER A 51 -15.46 7.84 -0.63
C SER A 51 -14.99 9.31 -0.49
N THR A 52 -14.75 9.76 0.75
CA THR A 52 -14.41 11.17 1.07
C THR A 52 -12.95 11.35 1.46
N SER A 53 -12.25 10.29 1.84
CA SER A 53 -10.87 10.38 2.28
C SER A 53 -9.93 10.75 1.12
N SER A 54 -9.37 11.97 1.19
CA SER A 54 -8.28 12.40 0.30
C SER A 54 -7.04 11.51 0.46
N GLU A 55 -6.81 11.02 1.69
CA GLU A 55 -5.72 10.12 2.03
C GLU A 55 -5.86 8.78 1.29
N TYR A 56 -7.07 8.23 1.21
CA TYR A 56 -7.35 7.00 0.43
C TYR A 56 -7.02 7.19 -1.05
N LYS A 57 -7.51 8.27 -1.67
CA LYS A 57 -7.26 8.57 -3.09
C LYS A 57 -5.76 8.76 -3.37
N GLN A 58 -5.07 9.46 -2.48
CA GLN A 58 -3.63 9.68 -2.58
C GLN A 58 -2.86 8.37 -2.43
N GLN A 59 -3.23 7.53 -1.46
CA GLN A 59 -2.58 6.25 -1.20
C GLN A 59 -2.78 5.27 -2.36
N LYS A 60 -4.00 5.19 -2.91
CA LYS A 60 -4.31 4.40 -4.11
C LYS A 60 -3.46 4.83 -5.30
N LYS A 61 -3.36 6.14 -5.55
CA LYS A 61 -2.51 6.71 -6.61
C LYS A 61 -1.03 6.41 -6.38
N ASN A 62 -0.57 6.48 -5.13
CA ASN A 62 0.82 6.16 -4.77
C ASN A 62 1.15 4.69 -5.04
N ILE A 63 0.29 3.77 -4.59
CA ILE A 63 0.43 2.32 -4.84
C ILE A 63 0.50 2.05 -6.34
N LYS A 64 -0.38 2.67 -7.14
CA LYS A 64 -0.36 2.54 -8.60
C LYS A 64 0.97 2.98 -9.22
N LYS A 65 1.56 4.08 -8.73
CA LYS A 65 2.88 4.56 -9.19
C LYS A 65 4.00 3.62 -8.79
N LEU A 66 4.00 3.16 -7.54
CA LEU A 66 5.00 2.22 -7.02
C LEU A 66 4.95 0.88 -7.78
N LEU A 67 3.75 0.36 -8.03
CA LEU A 67 3.54 -0.86 -8.80
C LEU A 67 4.12 -0.72 -10.22
N LYS A 68 3.74 0.35 -10.95
CA LYS A 68 4.28 0.63 -12.29
C LYS A 68 5.81 0.73 -12.29
N SER A 69 6.37 1.37 -11.27
CA SER A 69 7.82 1.51 -11.15
C SER A 69 8.52 0.19 -10.88
N ALA A 70 7.95 -0.67 -10.02
CA ALA A 70 8.48 -2.01 -9.73
C ALA A 70 8.38 -2.92 -10.96
N GLU A 71 7.26 -2.90 -11.68
CA GLU A 71 7.08 -3.64 -12.94
C GLU A 71 8.10 -3.20 -14.01
N SER A 72 8.43 -1.90 -14.08
CA SER A 72 9.49 -1.41 -14.99
C SER A 72 10.87 -1.94 -14.60
N THR A 73 11.24 -1.86 -13.32
CA THR A 73 12.54 -2.38 -12.87
C THR A 73 12.65 -3.90 -13.05
N LEU A 74 11.55 -4.64 -12.84
CA LEU A 74 11.48 -6.08 -13.13
C LEU A 74 11.68 -6.37 -14.62
N LYS A 75 11.16 -5.53 -15.52
CA LYS A 75 11.39 -5.65 -16.96
C LYS A 75 12.86 -5.41 -17.31
N ASP A 76 13.47 -4.37 -16.73
CA ASP A 76 14.90 -4.07 -16.94
C ASP A 76 15.78 -5.23 -16.44
N LEU A 77 15.44 -5.79 -15.28
CA LEU A 77 16.13 -6.95 -14.71
C LEU A 77 16.02 -8.18 -15.63
N ASN A 78 14.83 -8.49 -16.15
CA ASN A 78 14.64 -9.55 -17.15
C ASN A 78 15.47 -9.31 -18.42
N ALA A 79 15.58 -8.05 -18.87
CA ALA A 79 16.41 -7.71 -20.02
C ALA A 79 17.90 -8.01 -19.76
N THR A 80 18.41 -7.78 -18.53
CA THR A 80 19.79 -8.15 -18.19
C THR A 80 20.02 -9.66 -18.28
N ILE A 81 19.08 -10.48 -17.81
CA ILE A 81 19.16 -11.95 -17.93
C ILE A 81 19.21 -12.36 -19.41
N ARG A 82 18.31 -11.82 -20.24
CA ARG A 82 18.25 -12.13 -21.67
C ARG A 82 19.54 -11.76 -22.41
N VAL A 83 20.18 -10.64 -22.06
CA VAL A 83 21.47 -10.25 -22.64
C VAL A 83 22.55 -11.27 -22.28
N VAL A 84 22.62 -11.68 -21.02
CA VAL A 84 23.58 -12.71 -20.58
C VAL A 84 23.32 -14.03 -21.30
N GLU A 85 22.06 -14.47 -21.42
CA GLU A 85 21.67 -15.70 -22.12
C GLU A 85 22.07 -15.73 -23.59
N ASN A 86 21.86 -14.63 -24.31
CA ASN A 86 22.12 -14.57 -25.74
C ASN A 86 23.63 -14.49 -26.04
N ASP A 87 24.40 -13.84 -25.17
CA ASP A 87 25.83 -13.55 -25.40
C ASP A 87 26.74 -14.25 -24.38
N ARG A 88 26.51 -15.55 -24.09
CA ARG A 88 27.25 -16.31 -23.04
C ARG A 88 28.77 -16.19 -23.11
N SER A 89 29.36 -16.07 -24.31
CA SER A 89 30.81 -15.93 -24.48
C SER A 89 31.36 -14.58 -23.99
N GLN A 90 30.55 -13.51 -24.02
CA GLN A 90 30.93 -12.18 -23.51
C GLN A 90 30.81 -12.11 -21.97
N PHE A 91 29.98 -12.97 -21.38
CA PHE A 91 29.69 -13.02 -19.95
C PHE A 91 30.22 -14.30 -19.30
N SER A 92 31.46 -14.70 -19.62
CA SER A 92 32.05 -15.95 -19.12
C SER A 92 32.27 -16.01 -17.60
N HIS A 93 32.15 -14.87 -16.91
CA HIS A 93 32.20 -14.77 -15.45
C HIS A 93 30.84 -15.08 -14.78
N ILE A 94 29.76 -15.17 -15.56
CA ILE A 94 28.43 -15.55 -15.11
C ILE A 94 28.21 -17.01 -15.52
N ASP A 95 28.35 -17.91 -14.55
CA ASP A 95 28.12 -19.33 -14.75
C ASP A 95 26.62 -19.68 -14.79
N ASP A 96 26.32 -20.95 -15.08
CA ASP A 96 24.94 -21.44 -15.13
C ASP A 96 24.24 -21.40 -13.78
N GLU A 97 24.98 -21.56 -12.67
CA GLU A 97 24.42 -21.52 -11.32
C GLU A 97 23.97 -20.10 -10.96
N GLU A 98 24.80 -19.11 -11.26
CA GLU A 98 24.49 -17.69 -11.09
C GLU A 98 23.33 -17.27 -11.98
N LEU A 99 23.31 -17.71 -13.24
CA LEU A 99 22.21 -17.40 -14.15
C LEU A 99 20.87 -17.99 -13.66
N GLU A 100 20.90 -19.19 -13.07
CA GLU A 100 19.71 -19.80 -12.46
C GLU A 100 19.24 -19.04 -11.23
N LYS A 101 20.15 -18.62 -10.33
CA LYS A 101 19.81 -17.75 -9.18
C LYS A 101 19.11 -16.46 -9.63
N ARG A 102 19.54 -15.88 -10.76
CA ARG A 102 18.89 -14.69 -11.35
C ARG A 102 17.47 -14.97 -11.81
N ARG A 103 17.24 -16.11 -12.45
CA ARG A 103 15.88 -16.55 -12.86
C ARG A 103 14.98 -16.77 -11.66
N GLU A 104 15.43 -17.55 -10.69
CA GLU A 104 14.67 -17.84 -9.47
C GLU A 104 14.25 -16.55 -8.76
N PHE A 105 15.17 -15.59 -8.64
CA PHE A 105 14.87 -14.28 -8.06
C PHE A 105 13.77 -13.54 -8.84
N VAL A 106 13.90 -13.45 -10.16
CA VAL A 106 12.92 -12.78 -11.02
C VAL A 106 11.54 -13.44 -10.94
N THR A 107 11.49 -14.78 -10.94
CA THR A 107 10.25 -15.54 -10.80
C THR A 107 9.60 -15.28 -9.44
N GLY A 108 10.38 -15.35 -8.35
CA GLY A 108 9.89 -15.09 -7.00
C GLY A 108 9.31 -13.68 -6.83
N ILE A 109 10.02 -12.65 -7.33
CA ILE A 109 9.51 -11.27 -7.28
C ILE A 109 8.29 -11.07 -8.18
N SER A 110 8.24 -11.71 -9.33
CA SER A 110 7.07 -11.66 -10.22
C SER A 110 5.80 -12.19 -9.53
N GLY A 111 5.91 -13.35 -8.85
CA GLY A 111 4.82 -13.90 -8.05
C GLY A 111 4.40 -12.99 -6.89
N LYS A 112 5.38 -12.44 -6.16
CA LYS A 112 5.13 -11.48 -5.07
C LYS A 112 4.40 -10.23 -5.55
N LEU A 113 4.81 -9.67 -6.68
CA LEU A 113 4.19 -8.48 -7.28
C LEU A 113 2.76 -8.75 -7.75
N TYR A 114 2.51 -9.95 -8.28
CA TYR A 114 1.16 -10.42 -8.62
C TYR A 114 0.25 -10.50 -7.39
N ASN A 115 0.73 -11.07 -6.29
CA ASN A 115 -0.04 -11.18 -5.04
C ASN A 115 -0.36 -9.79 -4.45
N LEU A 116 0.62 -8.87 -4.42
CA LEU A 116 0.43 -7.49 -3.96
C LEU A 116 -0.58 -6.71 -4.81
N LYS A 117 -0.55 -6.90 -6.12
CA LYS A 117 -1.54 -6.31 -7.03
C LYS A 117 -2.94 -6.86 -6.79
N SER A 118 -3.03 -8.17 -6.57
CA SER A 118 -4.29 -8.87 -6.32
C SER A 118 -4.92 -8.46 -4.98
N SER A 119 -4.13 -8.28 -3.93
CA SER A 119 -4.63 -7.83 -2.62
C SER A 119 -5.28 -6.43 -2.68
N THR A 120 -4.71 -5.54 -3.49
CA THR A 120 -5.24 -4.18 -3.73
C THR A 120 -6.60 -4.19 -4.46
N THR A 121 -6.89 -5.26 -5.21
CA THR A 121 -8.11 -5.43 -6.03
C THR A 121 -9.03 -6.54 -5.50
N SER A 122 -8.78 -7.02 -4.27
CA SER A 122 -9.54 -8.12 -3.69
C SER A 122 -11.04 -7.80 -3.61
N GLN A 123 -11.87 -8.84 -3.68
CA GLN A 123 -13.33 -8.69 -3.66
C GLN A 123 -13.82 -7.94 -2.41
N GLN A 124 -13.19 -8.15 -1.27
CA GLN A 124 -13.51 -7.46 -0.02
C GLN A 124 -13.24 -5.96 -0.10
N VAL A 125 -12.09 -5.56 -0.66
CA VAL A 125 -11.73 -4.15 -0.87
C VAL A 125 -12.72 -3.49 -1.83
N GLN A 126 -13.00 -4.15 -2.96
CA GLN A 126 -13.95 -3.65 -3.96
C GLN A 126 -15.36 -3.50 -3.37
N GLN A 127 -15.80 -4.45 -2.54
CA GLN A 127 -17.11 -4.38 -1.90
C GLN A 127 -17.17 -3.22 -0.90
N LYS A 128 -16.16 -3.06 -0.05
CA LYS A 128 -16.09 -1.99 0.94
C LYS A 128 -16.12 -0.59 0.29
N ILE A 129 -15.38 -0.40 -0.80
CA ILE A 129 -15.39 0.85 -1.58
C ILE A 129 -16.77 1.13 -2.16
N LYS A 130 -17.43 0.11 -2.73
CA LYS A 130 -18.80 0.25 -3.25
C LYS A 130 -19.78 0.64 -2.15
N ASP A 131 -19.72 -0.02 -1.00
CA ASP A 131 -20.63 0.23 0.11
C ASP A 131 -20.47 1.66 0.67
N ASP A 132 -19.23 2.13 0.82
CA ASP A 132 -18.93 3.49 1.28
C ASP A 132 -19.39 4.56 0.28
N GLU A 133 -19.22 4.31 -1.03
CA GLU A 133 -19.67 5.21 -2.10
C GLU A 133 -21.21 5.30 -2.17
N ILE A 134 -21.89 4.18 -1.99
CA ILE A 134 -23.37 4.14 -1.89
C ILE A 134 -23.83 4.92 -0.66
N ALA A 135 -23.18 4.71 0.49
CA ALA A 135 -23.51 5.42 1.73
C ALA A 135 -23.31 6.94 1.59
N HIS A 136 -22.25 7.37 0.92
CA HIS A 136 -21.99 8.78 0.65
C HIS A 136 -23.01 9.40 -0.31
N THR A 137 -23.37 8.68 -1.38
CA THR A 137 -24.38 9.17 -2.32
C THR A 137 -25.75 9.31 -1.63
N ARG A 138 -26.09 8.37 -0.74
CA ARG A 138 -27.31 8.45 0.06
C ARG A 138 -27.31 9.64 1.02
N SER A 139 -26.19 9.90 1.71
CA SER A 139 -26.10 11.03 2.64
C SER A 139 -26.23 12.38 1.95
N GLN A 140 -25.73 12.52 0.72
CA GLN A 140 -25.91 13.74 -0.08
C GLN A 140 -27.33 13.93 -0.61
N ALA A 141 -28.04 12.85 -0.94
CA ALA A 141 -29.39 12.93 -1.51
C ALA A 141 -30.48 13.23 -0.47
N GLY A 142 -30.26 12.90 0.81
CA GLY A 142 -31.22 13.14 1.88
C GLY A 142 -32.57 12.45 1.63
N THR A 143 -33.67 13.07 2.07
CA THR A 143 -35.03 12.54 1.84
C THR A 143 -35.68 13.04 0.55
N MET A 144 -34.96 13.82 -0.28
CA MET A 144 -35.48 14.53 -1.46
C MET A 144 -36.88 15.16 -1.28
N GLY A 145 -37.20 15.64 -0.07
CA GLY A 145 -38.48 16.27 0.23
C GLY A 145 -39.66 15.30 0.46
N ALA A 146 -39.42 14.00 0.62
CA ALA A 146 -40.45 13.02 0.91
C ALA A 146 -41.13 13.32 2.26
N THR A 147 -42.46 13.41 2.24
CA THR A 147 -43.27 13.74 3.42
C THR A 147 -44.03 12.52 3.97
N ASN A 148 -44.29 11.54 3.11
CA ASN A 148 -45.04 10.33 3.43
C ASN A 148 -44.23 9.06 3.21
N ARG A 149 -44.64 7.96 3.88
CA ARG A 149 -43.93 6.67 3.86
C ARG A 149 -43.77 6.07 2.46
N PHE A 150 -44.76 6.23 1.59
CA PHE A 150 -44.69 5.79 0.20
C PHE A 150 -43.71 6.62 -0.65
N GLU A 151 -43.65 7.93 -0.41
CA GLU A 151 -42.68 8.81 -1.07
C GLU A 151 -41.25 8.52 -0.59
N GLN A 152 -41.08 8.14 0.68
CA GLN A 152 -39.79 7.72 1.23
C GLN A 152 -39.30 6.42 0.58
N GLU A 153 -40.16 5.41 0.45
CA GLU A 153 -39.80 4.14 -0.21
C GLU A 153 -39.41 4.36 -1.68
N ASN A 154 -40.14 5.21 -2.40
CA ASN A 154 -39.82 5.56 -3.78
C ASN A 154 -38.51 6.37 -3.89
N THR A 155 -38.30 7.30 -2.95
CA THR A 155 -37.07 8.10 -2.88
C THR A 155 -35.86 7.21 -2.59
N ASP A 156 -35.97 6.27 -1.65
CA ASP A 156 -34.91 5.33 -1.34
C ASP A 156 -34.55 4.46 -2.55
N PHE A 157 -35.54 3.97 -3.30
CA PHE A 157 -35.29 3.22 -4.53
C PHE A 157 -34.51 4.06 -5.55
N VAL A 158 -34.95 5.29 -5.81
CA VAL A 158 -34.29 6.22 -6.75
C VAL A 158 -32.87 6.57 -6.31
N ILE A 159 -32.65 6.81 -5.02
CA ILE A 159 -31.33 7.10 -4.45
C ILE A 159 -30.41 5.90 -4.62
N ASN A 160 -30.87 4.69 -4.28
CA ASN A 160 -30.08 3.47 -4.46
C ASN A 160 -29.70 3.25 -5.93
N GLN A 161 -30.63 3.46 -6.86
CA GLN A 161 -30.36 3.31 -8.29
C GLN A 161 -29.35 4.36 -8.78
N LYS A 162 -29.47 5.62 -8.34
CA LYS A 162 -28.53 6.69 -8.66
C LYS A 162 -27.14 6.44 -8.07
N ALA A 163 -27.07 5.93 -6.84
CA ALA A 163 -25.82 5.55 -6.19
C ALA A 163 -25.10 4.43 -6.97
N ASN A 164 -25.83 3.38 -7.34
CA ASN A 164 -25.29 2.28 -8.14
C ASN A 164 -24.79 2.74 -9.52
N ALA A 165 -25.53 3.63 -10.19
CA ALA A 165 -25.09 4.20 -11.46
C ALA A 165 -23.82 5.06 -11.32
N THR A 166 -23.72 5.84 -10.23
CA THR A 166 -22.54 6.67 -9.94
C THR A 166 -21.30 5.81 -9.67
N VAL A 167 -21.44 4.73 -8.90
CA VAL A 167 -20.38 3.74 -8.67
C VAL A 167 -19.92 3.13 -10.00
N MET A 168 -20.87 2.73 -10.85
CA MET A 168 -20.57 2.11 -12.14
C MET A 168 -19.82 3.05 -13.09
N MET A 169 -20.22 4.33 -13.16
CA MET A 169 -19.51 5.32 -13.98
C MET A 169 -18.07 5.55 -13.50
N ARG A 170 -17.87 5.70 -12.18
CA ARG A 170 -16.51 5.88 -11.62
C ARG A 170 -15.60 4.67 -11.86
N GLN A 171 -16.16 3.46 -11.81
CA GLN A 171 -15.43 2.24 -12.13
C GLN A 171 -15.02 2.18 -13.61
N GLN A 172 -15.87 2.68 -14.52
CA GLN A 172 -15.54 2.73 -15.95
C GLN A 172 -14.43 3.72 -16.26
N ASP A 173 -14.44 4.92 -15.65
CA ASP A 173 -13.35 5.90 -15.82
C ASP A 173 -12.01 5.35 -15.33
N GLU A 174 -12.02 4.62 -14.22
CA GLU A 174 -10.81 3.98 -13.68
C GLU A 174 -10.33 2.81 -14.56
N ALA A 175 -11.26 1.99 -15.06
CA ALA A 175 -10.94 0.88 -15.97
C ALA A 175 -10.26 1.36 -17.26
N LEU A 176 -10.65 2.52 -17.78
CA LEU A 176 -10.02 3.12 -18.97
C LEU A 176 -8.57 3.57 -18.70
N GLU A 177 -8.26 4.06 -17.50
CA GLU A 177 -6.89 4.42 -17.10
C GLU A 177 -5.99 3.18 -16.89
N ASP A 178 -6.59 2.03 -16.56
CA ASP A 178 -5.88 0.78 -16.35
C ASP A 178 -5.68 -0.03 -17.64
N LEU A 179 -6.60 0.08 -18.61
CA LEU A 179 -6.56 -0.65 -19.88
C LEU A 179 -5.30 -0.34 -20.71
N ASP A 180 -4.86 0.93 -20.73
CA ASP A 180 -3.74 1.43 -21.54
C ASP A 180 -2.36 0.88 -21.15
N GLY A 181 -2.26 0.07 -20.09
CA GLY A 181 -1.04 -0.71 -19.87
C GLY A 181 -1.24 -2.08 -19.22
N ALA A 182 -2.47 -2.51 -18.98
CA ALA A 182 -2.72 -3.83 -18.37
C ALA A 182 -2.27 -4.96 -19.29
N VAL A 183 -2.42 -4.79 -20.61
CA VAL A 183 -2.06 -5.79 -21.63
C VAL A 183 -0.55 -6.06 -21.63
N ASP A 184 0.28 -5.02 -21.66
CA ASP A 184 1.75 -5.16 -21.62
C ASP A 184 2.24 -5.75 -20.30
N ARG A 185 1.60 -5.38 -19.19
CA ARG A 185 1.97 -5.87 -17.85
C ARG A 185 1.62 -7.35 -17.69
N VAL A 186 0.45 -7.78 -18.15
CA VAL A 186 0.03 -9.18 -18.11
C VAL A 186 0.91 -10.02 -19.02
N GLY A 187 1.29 -9.54 -20.21
CA GLY A 187 2.20 -10.26 -21.11
C GLY A 187 3.57 -10.55 -20.46
N ASN A 188 4.20 -9.54 -19.86
CA ASN A 188 5.52 -9.70 -19.25
C ASN A 188 5.50 -10.54 -17.96
N MET A 189 4.47 -10.39 -17.11
CA MET A 189 4.32 -11.23 -15.92
C MET A 189 3.92 -12.67 -16.30
N ALA A 190 3.03 -12.86 -17.29
CA ALA A 190 2.59 -14.17 -17.73
C ALA A 190 3.71 -14.96 -18.42
N GLU A 191 4.62 -14.30 -19.16
CA GLU A 191 5.79 -14.96 -19.74
C GLU A 191 6.69 -15.59 -18.67
N THR A 192 6.90 -14.90 -17.54
CA THR A 192 7.67 -15.41 -16.39
C THR A 192 6.86 -16.38 -15.52
N ILE A 193 5.54 -16.19 -15.40
CA ILE A 193 4.64 -16.99 -14.54
C ILE A 193 4.15 -18.29 -15.21
N ASN A 194 4.17 -18.40 -16.55
CA ASN A 194 3.74 -19.61 -17.28
C ASN A 194 4.46 -20.89 -16.79
N VAL A 195 5.67 -20.74 -16.25
CA VAL A 195 6.50 -21.81 -15.69
C VAL A 195 6.05 -22.27 -14.29
N GLU A 196 5.34 -21.43 -13.52
CA GLU A 196 5.02 -21.66 -12.09
C GLU A 196 3.52 -21.95 -11.82
N LEU A 197 2.67 -22.07 -12.85
CA LEU A 197 1.20 -22.24 -12.73
C LEU A 197 0.72 -23.48 -11.92
N GLY A 198 1.63 -24.28 -11.36
CA GLY A 198 1.34 -25.38 -10.46
C GLY A 198 1.34 -25.05 -8.96
N VAL A 199 1.95 -23.94 -8.51
CA VAL A 199 2.18 -23.72 -7.06
C VAL A 199 1.85 -22.29 -6.66
N GLN A 200 0.59 -22.06 -6.31
CA GLN A 200 0.15 -21.38 -5.07
C GLN A 200 -1.36 -21.14 -5.12
N ASN A 201 -2.12 -22.21 -4.88
CA ASN A 201 -3.54 -22.11 -4.53
C ASN A 201 -3.72 -22.13 -2.99
N LYS A 202 -2.73 -21.60 -2.23
CA LYS A 202 -2.70 -21.73 -0.77
C LYS A 202 -1.94 -20.60 -0.04
N MET A 203 -2.06 -19.35 -0.48
CA MET A 203 -1.39 -18.25 0.24
C MET A 203 -2.14 -16.91 0.16
N ILE A 204 -3.47 -16.97 0.35
CA ILE A 204 -4.25 -15.78 0.71
C ILE A 204 -4.44 -15.70 2.24
N ASP A 205 -4.38 -16.84 2.95
CA ASP A 205 -4.49 -16.89 4.41
C ASP A 205 -3.21 -16.40 5.13
N GLU A 206 -2.02 -16.70 4.61
CA GLU A 206 -0.75 -16.29 5.25
C GLU A 206 -0.52 -14.76 5.18
N LEU A 207 -0.97 -14.08 4.12
CA LEU A 207 -0.92 -12.62 4.05
C LEU A 207 -1.96 -11.97 4.97
N GLY A 208 -3.07 -12.66 5.26
CA GLY A 208 -4.04 -12.24 6.29
C GLY A 208 -3.49 -12.42 7.70
N GLU A 209 -2.80 -13.53 7.96
CA GLU A 209 -2.16 -13.83 9.25
C GLU A 209 -0.96 -12.90 9.52
N ASP A 210 -0.14 -12.61 8.50
CA ASP A 210 0.95 -11.62 8.58
C ASP A 210 0.43 -10.18 8.67
N LEU A 211 -0.72 -9.85 8.04
CA LEU A 211 -1.40 -8.57 8.25
C LEU A 211 -1.98 -8.45 9.64
N ASP A 212 -2.55 -9.52 10.21
CA ASP A 212 -3.07 -9.55 11.57
C ASP A 212 -1.93 -9.42 12.61
N GLU A 213 -0.77 -10.03 12.34
CA GLU A 213 0.43 -9.86 13.18
C GLU A 213 1.06 -8.45 13.03
N ALA A 214 1.10 -7.90 11.80
CA ALA A 214 1.49 -6.52 11.58
C ALA A 214 0.48 -5.52 12.18
N GLU A 215 -0.83 -5.83 12.17
CA GLU A 215 -1.91 -5.07 12.80
C GLU A 215 -1.76 -5.08 14.33
N ALA A 216 -1.39 -6.22 14.92
CA ALA A 216 -1.07 -6.31 16.34
C ALA A 216 0.15 -5.45 16.71
N ARG A 217 1.23 -5.48 15.91
CA ARG A 217 2.44 -4.67 16.15
C ARG A 217 2.19 -3.17 15.91
N MET A 218 1.44 -2.82 14.87
CA MET A 218 1.10 -1.43 14.54
C MET A 218 0.08 -0.86 15.52
N GLY A 219 -0.86 -1.66 16.03
CA GLY A 219 -1.77 -1.31 17.13
C GLY A 219 -1.04 -1.02 18.44
N LEU A 220 0.05 -1.75 18.75
CA LEU A 220 0.92 -1.45 19.89
C LEU A 220 1.68 -0.13 19.71
N VAL A 221 2.15 0.16 18.50
CA VAL A 221 2.84 1.42 18.18
C VAL A 221 1.85 2.59 18.20
N MET A 222 0.67 2.45 17.61
CA MET A 222 -0.40 3.45 17.60
C MET A 222 -0.98 3.68 19.00
N GLY A 223 -1.06 2.65 19.84
CA GLY A 223 -1.37 2.77 21.26
C GLY A 223 -0.32 3.55 22.04
N LYS A 224 0.98 3.35 21.75
CA LYS A 224 2.08 4.14 22.34
C LYS A 224 2.08 5.58 21.85
N LEU A 225 1.76 5.83 20.58
CA LEU A 225 1.61 7.18 20.01
C LEU A 225 0.38 7.91 20.56
N SER A 226 -0.77 7.22 20.70
CA SER A 226 -1.98 7.78 21.34
C SER A 226 -1.73 8.06 22.82
N LYS A 227 -0.97 7.21 23.52
CA LYS A 227 -0.55 7.49 24.90
C LYS A 227 0.41 8.68 24.97
N LEU A 228 1.37 8.81 24.05
CA LEU A 228 2.28 9.96 23.97
C LEU A 228 1.55 11.27 23.62
N LEU A 229 0.57 11.22 22.72
CA LEU A 229 -0.30 12.35 22.37
C LEU A 229 -1.28 12.71 23.51
N LYS A 230 -1.70 11.74 24.33
CA LYS A 230 -2.65 11.95 25.43
C LYS A 230 -1.99 12.38 26.76
N THR A 231 -0.65 12.42 26.83
CA THR A 231 0.05 12.73 28.11
C THR A 231 0.46 14.20 28.28
N LYS A 232 0.03 15.14 27.42
CA LYS A 232 0.50 16.54 27.56
C LYS A 232 -0.53 17.66 27.51
N ASP A 233 -1.77 17.43 27.94
CA ASP A 233 -2.72 18.54 28.14
C ASP A 233 -3.30 18.65 29.55
N GLY A 234 -3.44 17.54 30.30
CA GLY A 234 -4.06 17.59 31.64
C GLY A 234 -3.25 18.38 32.67
N CYS A 235 -1.95 18.10 32.79
CA CYS A 235 -1.11 18.74 33.82
C CYS A 235 -0.87 20.24 33.54
N GLN A 236 -0.75 20.61 32.26
CA GLN A 236 -0.54 22.00 31.85
C GLN A 236 -1.81 22.85 32.05
N LEU A 237 -2.99 22.27 31.82
CA LEU A 237 -4.28 22.92 32.06
C LEU A 237 -4.58 23.06 33.56
N TRP A 238 -4.27 22.04 34.38
CA TRP A 238 -4.32 22.14 35.85
C TRP A 238 -3.36 23.20 36.42
N THR A 239 -2.16 23.34 35.84
CA THR A 239 -1.20 24.38 36.23
C THR A 239 -1.72 25.78 35.90
N ILE A 240 -2.30 25.97 34.71
CA ILE A 240 -2.89 27.25 34.30
C ILE A 240 -4.08 27.64 35.20
N ILE A 241 -4.97 26.70 35.53
CA ILE A 241 -6.10 26.94 36.43
C ILE A 241 -5.60 27.34 37.82
N SER A 242 -4.63 26.61 38.38
CA SER A 242 -4.06 26.90 39.70
C SER A 242 -3.42 28.29 39.75
N LEU A 243 -2.62 28.66 38.74
CA LEU A 243 -1.97 29.97 38.66
C LEU A 243 -3.00 31.12 38.57
N THR A 244 -4.07 30.92 37.79
CA THR A 244 -5.13 31.92 37.61
C THR A 244 -5.92 32.16 38.91
N LEU A 245 -6.19 31.10 39.68
CA LEU A 245 -6.90 31.19 40.96
C LEU A 245 -6.06 31.94 42.01
N VAL A 246 -4.76 31.66 42.11
CA VAL A 246 -3.85 32.36 43.02
C VAL A 246 -3.78 33.86 42.67
N LEU A 247 -3.75 34.19 41.38
CA LEU A 247 -3.75 35.58 40.92
C LEU A 247 -5.04 36.32 41.32
N LEU A 248 -6.21 35.68 41.19
CA LEU A 248 -7.48 36.28 41.61
C LEU A 248 -7.52 36.57 43.11
N VAL A 249 -7.03 35.66 43.96
CA VAL A 249 -6.96 35.88 45.42
C VAL A 249 -6.06 37.06 45.75
N LEU A 250 -4.89 37.18 45.10
CA LEU A 250 -4.01 38.33 45.29
C LEU A 250 -4.66 39.65 44.85
N CYS A 251 -5.34 39.68 43.71
CA CYS A 251 -6.07 40.87 43.26
C CYS A 251 -7.17 41.28 44.23
N PHE A 252 -7.96 40.33 44.75
CA PHE A 252 -8.99 40.61 45.73
C PHE A 252 -8.42 41.15 47.03
N LEU A 253 -7.31 40.59 47.52
CA LEU A 253 -6.66 41.02 48.75
C LEU A 253 -6.09 42.44 48.63
N VAL A 254 -5.50 42.78 47.47
CA VAL A 254 -5.01 44.14 47.18
C VAL A 254 -6.16 45.15 47.04
N PHE A 255 -7.30 44.75 46.46
CA PHE A 255 -8.46 45.65 46.34
C PHE A 255 -9.25 45.84 47.64
N TYR A 256 -9.22 44.85 48.54
CA TYR A 256 -10.02 44.85 49.77
C TYR A 256 -9.24 45.32 51.00
N ILE A 257 -7.91 45.38 50.92
CA ILE A 257 -7.07 46.08 51.89
C ILE A 257 -6.93 47.53 51.40
N PRO A 258 -7.57 48.51 52.07
CA PRO A 258 -7.43 49.93 51.71
C PRO A 258 -6.04 50.49 52.01
#